data_AF-A0A7V2J5R0-F1
#
_entry.id   AF-A0A7V2J5R0-F1
#
_cell.length_a   1.000
_cell.length_b   1.000
_cell.length_c   1.000
_cell.angle_alpha   90.00
_cell.angle_beta   90.00
_cell.angle_gamma   90.00
#
_symmetry.space_group_name_H-M   'P 1'
#
loop_
_entity.id
_entity.type
_entity.pdbx_description
1 polymer ?
#
loop_
_entity_poly.entity_id
_entity_poly.type
_entity_poly.pdbx_seq_one_letter_code
_entity_poly.pdbx_strand_id
1 'polypeptide(L)'
;MVENLPNLLTITRILLLPFFAVNLIYGEYHYALLVFAAAAISDILDGQIARITKQTTYFGSILDPVADKFFLITSFILMSYIGLIPK
;
A
#
# COMPACT_ATOMS: atom_id res chain seq x y z
N MET A 1 -19.46 7.91 9.60
CA MET A 1 -18.84 8.59 8.44
C MET A 1 -17.36 8.69 8.79
N VAL A 2 -16.49 7.92 8.11
CA VAL A 2 -15.01 7.98 8.21
C VAL A 2 -14.34 7.78 9.60
N GLU A 3 -14.93 7.04 10.54
CA GLU A 3 -14.29 6.74 11.85
C GLU A 3 -13.84 5.28 12.00
N ASN A 4 -13.35 4.67 10.93
CA ASN A 4 -12.80 3.32 11.02
C ASN A 4 -11.30 3.39 10.74
N LEU A 5 -10.51 3.10 11.77
CA LEU A 5 -9.05 3.02 11.73
C LEU A 5 -8.51 2.20 10.53
N PRO A 6 -9.16 1.09 10.09
CA PRO A 6 -8.79 0.39 8.86
C PRO A 6 -8.86 1.26 7.59
N ASN A 7 -9.95 2.04 7.40
CA ASN A 7 -10.09 2.88 6.21
C ASN A 7 -9.01 3.97 6.13
N LEU A 8 -8.58 4.50 7.28
CA LEU A 8 -7.52 5.51 7.32
C LEU A 8 -6.18 4.91 6.86
N LEU A 9 -5.91 3.67 7.24
CA LEU A 9 -4.72 2.92 6.83
C LEU A 9 -4.75 2.60 5.32
N THR A 10 -5.90 2.18 4.78
CA THR A 10 -6.08 1.99 3.33
C THR A 10 -5.82 3.27 2.54
N ILE A 11 -6.35 4.42 3.00
CA ILE A 11 -6.11 5.74 2.38
C ILE A 11 -4.63 6.11 2.46
N THR A 12 -4.00 5.85 3.60
CA THR A 12 -2.57 6.10 3.79
C THR A 12 -1.75 5.29 2.79
N ARG A 13 -2.09 4.03 2.56
CA ARG A 13 -1.42 3.16 1.57
C ARG A 13 -1.53 3.70 0.15
N ILE A 14 -2.72 4.19 -0.23
CA ILE A 14 -2.94 4.82 -1.54
C ILE A 14 -2.09 6.08 -1.69
N LEU A 15 -1.92 6.86 -0.62
CA LEU A 15 -1.05 8.05 -0.59
C LEU A 15 0.46 7.70 -0.64
N LEU A 16 0.86 6.59 -0.03
CA LEU A 16 2.26 6.12 -0.06
C LEU A 16 2.66 5.60 -1.46
N LEU A 17 1.72 5.14 -2.26
CA LEU A 17 1.98 4.63 -3.62
C LEU A 17 2.68 5.63 -4.55
N PRO A 18 2.20 6.87 -4.77
CA PRO A 18 2.89 7.84 -5.61
C PRO A 18 4.25 8.25 -5.03
N PHE A 19 4.40 8.30 -3.70
CA PHE A 19 5.69 8.54 -3.06
C PHE A 19 6.69 7.42 -3.37
N PHE A 20 6.27 6.16 -3.27
CA PHE A 20 7.07 5.02 -3.65
C PHE A 20 7.48 5.11 -5.13
N ALA A 21 6.52 5.37 -6.01
CA ALA A 21 6.75 5.45 -7.46
C ALA A 21 7.76 6.54 -7.82
N VAL A 22 7.62 7.74 -7.25
CA VAL A 22 8.54 8.86 -7.47
C VAL A 22 9.96 8.48 -7.03
N ASN A 23 10.14 8.01 -5.78
CA ASN A 23 11.47 7.66 -5.28
C ASN A 23 12.12 6.53 -6.11
N LEU A 24 11.33 5.57 -6.55
CA LEU A 24 11.81 4.47 -7.38
C LEU A 24 12.27 4.94 -8.77
N ILE A 25 11.53 5.89 -9.39
CA ILE A 25 11.88 6.46 -10.71
C ILE A 25 13.13 7.34 -10.63
N TYR A 26 13.29 8.12 -9.55
CA TYR A 26 14.47 8.98 -9.35
C TYR A 26 15.73 8.21 -8.90
N GLY A 27 15.65 6.88 -8.73
CA GLY A 27 16.79 6.05 -8.30
C GLY A 27 17.10 6.14 -6.81
N GLU A 28 16.22 6.75 -6.02
CA GLU A 28 16.32 6.91 -4.57
C GLU A 28 15.85 5.62 -3.85
N TYR A 29 16.54 4.51 -4.12
CA TYR A 29 16.12 3.17 -3.69
C TYR A 29 15.99 3.01 -2.16
N HIS A 30 16.75 3.79 -1.39
CA HIS A 30 16.69 3.77 0.08
C HIS A 30 15.34 4.30 0.59
N TYR A 31 14.89 5.43 0.02
CA TYR A 31 13.58 6.00 0.32
C TYR A 31 12.44 5.15 -0.24
N ALA A 32 12.60 4.61 -1.45
CA ALA A 32 11.63 3.68 -2.03
C ALA A 32 11.43 2.45 -1.13
N LEU A 33 12.52 1.87 -0.59
CA LEU A 33 12.44 0.74 0.34
C LEU A 33 11.74 1.13 1.65
N LEU A 34 12.05 2.30 2.21
CA LEU A 34 11.40 2.79 3.43
C LEU A 34 9.89 2.98 3.24
N VAL A 35 9.47 3.61 2.12
CA VAL A 35 8.04 3.81 1.81
C VAL A 35 7.35 2.47 1.57
N PHE A 36 7.99 1.54 0.86
CA PHE A 36 7.47 0.20 0.65
C PHE A 36 7.30 -0.56 1.97
N ALA A 37 8.29 -0.52 2.86
CA ALA A 37 8.21 -1.14 4.17
C ALA A 37 7.10 -0.52 5.03
N ALA A 38 6.97 0.80 5.04
CA ALA A 38 5.89 1.49 5.75
C ALA A 38 4.50 1.11 5.23
N ALA A 39 4.35 0.99 3.90
CA ALA A 39 3.10 0.55 3.27
C ALA A 39 2.75 -0.90 3.65
N ALA A 40 3.73 -1.81 3.62
CA ALA A 40 3.55 -3.22 4.01
C ALA A 40 3.18 -3.38 5.50
N ILE A 41 3.82 -2.61 6.39
CA ILE A 41 3.47 -2.61 7.82
C ILE A 41 2.04 -2.09 8.03
N SER A 42 1.63 -1.07 7.27
CA SER A 42 0.29 -0.49 7.38
C SER A 42 -0.81 -1.51 7.02
N ASP A 43 -0.58 -2.37 6.02
CA ASP A 43 -1.49 -3.46 5.63
C ASP A 43 -1.59 -4.58 6.68
N ILE A 44 -0.47 -4.93 7.32
CA ILE A 44 -0.52 -5.90 8.41
C ILE A 44 -1.33 -5.34 9.59
N LEU A 45 -1.15 -4.05 9.89
CA LEU A 45 -1.84 -3.38 10.98
C LEU A 45 -3.34 -3.23 10.69
N ASP A 46 -3.77 -2.84 9.48
CA ASP A 46 -5.19 -2.73 9.18
C ASP A 46 -5.91 -4.09 9.19
N GLY A 47 -5.28 -5.14 8.66
CA GLY A 47 -5.81 -6.51 8.72
C GLY A 47 -5.94 -7.05 10.14
N GLN A 48 -4.97 -6.75 11.03
CA GLN A 48 -5.03 -7.13 12.44
C GLN A 48 -6.09 -6.34 13.20
N ILE A 49 -6.13 -5.02 13.00
CA ILE A 49 -7.10 -4.13 13.66
C ILE A 49 -8.53 -4.49 13.21
N ALA A 50 -8.75 -4.75 11.93
CA ALA A 50 -10.06 -5.16 11.40
C ALA A 50 -10.54 -6.49 12.01
N ARG A 51 -9.64 -7.46 12.23
CA ARG A 51 -9.98 -8.72 12.91
C ARG A 51 -10.33 -8.54 14.38
N ILE A 52 -9.60 -7.70 15.10
CA ILE A 52 -9.78 -7.50 16.54
C ILE A 52 -11.02 -6.64 16.83
N THR A 53 -11.25 -5.60 16.03
CA THR A 53 -12.35 -4.65 16.27
C THR A 53 -13.71 -5.14 15.80
N LYS A 54 -13.79 -6.22 14.98
CA LYS A 54 -15.01 -6.65 14.27
C LYS A 54 -15.71 -5.51 13.50
N GLN A 55 -15.04 -4.39 13.30
CA GLN A 55 -15.54 -3.21 12.58
C GLN A 55 -15.16 -3.29 11.11
N THR A 56 -15.53 -4.40 10.48
CA THR A 56 -15.41 -4.55 9.03
C THR A 56 -16.60 -3.87 8.38
N THR A 57 -16.38 -2.73 7.72
CA THR A 57 -17.41 -2.13 6.86
C THR A 57 -17.38 -2.80 5.49
N TYR A 58 -18.56 -2.93 4.89
CA TYR A 58 -18.70 -3.41 3.52
C TYR A 58 -17.79 -2.62 2.55
N PHE A 59 -17.71 -1.30 2.74
CA PHE A 59 -16.87 -0.43 1.93
C PHE A 59 -15.36 -0.68 2.11
N GLY A 60 -14.88 -0.83 3.35
CA GLY A 60 -13.47 -1.13 3.63
C GLY A 60 -13.06 -2.51 3.09
N SER A 61 -13.95 -3.51 3.22
CA SER A 61 -13.68 -4.86 2.73
C SER A 61 -13.51 -4.97 1.20
N ILE A 62 -14.04 -4.00 0.45
CA ILE A 62 -13.84 -3.89 -1.00
C ILE A 62 -12.62 -3.01 -1.30
N LEU A 63 -12.41 -1.93 -0.54
CA LEU A 63 -11.35 -0.97 -0.79
C LEU A 63 -9.96 -1.57 -0.52
N ASP A 64 -9.81 -2.40 0.52
CA ASP A 64 -8.54 -3.06 0.87
C ASP A 64 -7.99 -3.91 -0.30
N PRO A 65 -8.70 -4.92 -0.84
CA PRO A 65 -8.18 -5.73 -1.95
C PRO A 65 -8.02 -4.94 -3.26
N VAL A 66 -8.73 -3.82 -3.44
CA VAL A 66 -8.52 -2.93 -4.60
C VAL A 66 -7.23 -2.14 -4.44
N ALA A 67 -7.01 -1.51 -3.28
CA ALA A 67 -5.79 -0.77 -2.99
C ALA A 67 -4.57 -1.69 -3.07
N ASP A 68 -4.69 -2.92 -2.58
CA ASP A 68 -3.62 -3.89 -2.58
C ASP A 68 -3.23 -4.34 -4.00
N LYS A 69 -4.22 -4.64 -4.85
CA LYS A 69 -3.97 -4.94 -6.28
C LYS A 69 -3.35 -3.76 -7.01
N PHE A 70 -3.80 -2.54 -6.75
CA PHE A 70 -3.22 -1.34 -7.35
C PHE A 70 -1.76 -1.16 -6.94
N PHE A 71 -1.46 -1.35 -5.65
CA PHE A 71 -0.10 -1.24 -5.13
C PHE A 71 0.82 -2.30 -5.74
N LEU A 72 0.37 -3.54 -5.80
CA LEU A 72 1.11 -4.66 -6.37
C LEU A 72 1.39 -4.47 -7.86
N ILE A 73 0.36 -4.13 -8.66
CA ILE A 73 0.50 -3.94 -10.11
C ILE A 73 1.44 -2.76 -10.41
N THR A 74 1.25 -1.63 -9.73
CA THR A 74 2.07 -0.43 -9.94
C THR A 74 3.53 -0.70 -9.57
N SER A 75 3.77 -1.35 -8.43
CA SER A 75 5.12 -1.70 -7.99
C SER A 75 5.79 -2.65 -8.98
N PHE A 76 5.06 -3.66 -9.45
CA PHE A 76 5.58 -4.62 -10.42
C PHE A 76 5.92 -3.98 -11.78
N ILE A 77 5.03 -3.13 -12.31
CA ILE A 77 5.26 -2.41 -13.58
C ILE A 77 6.48 -1.50 -13.46
N LEU A 78 6.57 -0.72 -12.38
CA LEU A 78 7.69 0.19 -12.19
C LEU A 78 9.00 -0.58 -12.05
N MET A 79 9.07 -1.58 -11.17
CA MET A 79 10.27 -2.39 -10.98
C MET A 79 10.70 -3.15 -12.25
N SER A 80 9.73 -3.59 -13.06
CA SER A 80 10.02 -4.18 -14.38
C SER A 80 10.58 -3.14 -15.36
N TYR A 81 10.01 -1.93 -15.39
CA TYR A 81 10.44 -0.84 -16.25
C TYR A 81 11.88 -0.37 -15.95
N ILE A 82 12.24 -0.25 -14.67
CA ILE A 82 13.62 0.07 -14.25
C ILE A 82 14.59 -1.13 -14.31
N GLY A 83 14.13 -2.31 -14.75
CA GLY A 83 14.98 -3.49 -14.93
C GLY A 83 15.44 -4.16 -13.62
N LEU A 84 14.71 -3.92 -12.52
CA LEU A 84 15.02 -4.49 -11.21
C LEU A 84 14.53 -5.94 -11.06
N ILE A 85 13.57 -6.36 -11.90
CA ILE A 85 13.04 -7.73 -11.93
C ILE A 85 13.87 -8.54 -12.94
N PRO A 86 14.44 -9.70 -12.55
CA PRO A 86 15.16 -10.57 -13.48
C PRO A 86 14.21 -11.05 -14.58
N LYS A 87 14.66 -10.91 -15.84
CA LYS A 87 13.94 -11.34 -17.04
C LYS A 87 13.88 -12.86 -17.15
#